data_AF-A0A7V7JLL2-F1
#
_entry.id   AF-A0A7V7JLL2-F1
#
_cell.length_a   1.000
_cell.length_b   1.000
_cell.length_c   1.000
_cell.angle_alpha   90.00
_cell.angle_beta   90.00
_cell.angle_gamma   90.00
#
_symmetry.space_group_name_H-M   'P 1'
#
loop_
_entity.id
_entity.type
_entity.pdbx_description
1 polymer ?
#
loop_
_entity_poly.entity_id
_entity_poly.type
_entity_poly.pdbx_seq_one_letter_code
_entity_poly.pdbx_strand_id
1 'polypeptide(L)' 'MRSLNTSNIFPKKEELRREKVEGIVTSLRYLEREAIDAAFPELAMLIGVAALAAQEISRTPE' A
#
# COMPACT_ATOMS: atom_id res chain seq x y z
N MET A 1 15.57 11.25 36.75
CA MET A 1 14.40 10.77 36.00
C MET A 1 14.55 11.23 34.55
N ARG A 2 14.92 10.34 33.61
CA ARG A 2 14.91 10.64 32.17
C ARG A 2 13.55 10.22 31.63
N SER A 3 12.70 11.21 31.33
CA SER A 3 11.46 10.99 30.59
C SER A 3 11.84 10.48 29.20
N LEU A 4 11.50 9.23 28.90
CA LEU A 4 11.63 8.69 27.54
C LEU A 4 10.56 9.37 26.70
N ASN A 5 11.01 10.26 25.84
CA ASN A 5 10.19 11.06 24.94
C ASN A 5 9.56 10.14 23.88
N THR A 6 8.41 9.56 24.21
CA THR A 6 7.66 8.62 23.34
C THR A 6 7.05 9.31 22.11
N SER A 7 7.04 10.65 22.09
CA SER A 7 6.43 11.47 21.05
C SER A 7 7.08 11.37 19.66
N ASN A 8 8.26 10.74 19.52
CA ASN A 8 8.97 10.61 18.24
C ASN A 8 8.88 9.22 17.58
N ILE A 9 8.27 8.21 18.23
CA ILE A 9 8.24 6.82 17.70
C ILE A 9 7.00 6.56 16.85
N PHE A 10 5.89 7.23 17.16
CA PHE A 10 4.61 7.10 16.46
C PHE A 10 4.63 7.60 15.00
N PRO A 11 5.12 8.82 14.67
CA PRO A 11 5.09 9.30 13.29
C PRO A 11 5.91 8.42 12.34
N LYS A 12 7.03 7.86 12.81
CA LYS A 12 7.89 6.99 12.02
C LYS A 12 7.26 5.64 11.69
N LYS A 13 6.39 5.11 12.55
CA LYS A 13 5.66 3.85 12.29
C LYS A 13 4.59 4.04 11.22
N GLU A 14 3.83 5.14 11.28
CA GLU A 14 2.86 5.47 10.25
C GLU A 14 3.52 5.74 8.90
N GLU A 15 4.66 6.45 8.90
CA GLU A 15 5.44 6.71 7.69
C GLU A 15 5.92 5.40 7.03
N LEU A 16 6.57 4.51 7.80
CA LEU A 16 7.00 3.20 7.29
C LEU A 16 5.83 2.34 6.81
N ARG A 17 4.66 2.42 7.47
CA ARG A 17 3.45 1.74 7.01
C ARG A 17 3.00 2.30 5.66
N ARG A 18 2.94 3.63 5.50
CA ARG A 18 2.55 4.27 4.24
C ARG A 18 3.50 3.90 3.10
N GLU A 19 4.80 4.00 3.31
CA GLU A 19 5.81 3.60 2.31
C GLU A 19 5.64 2.13 1.87
N LYS A 20 5.42 1.23 2.83
CA LYS A 20 5.19 -0.19 2.53
C LYS A 20 3.91 -0.40 1.71
N VAL A 21 2.82 0.30 2.06
CA VAL A 21 1.56 0.19 1.33
C VAL A 21 1.68 0.81 -0.07
N GLU A 22 2.39 1.93 -0.24
CA GLU A 22 2.66 2.52 -1.55
C GLU A 22 3.46 1.58 -2.47
N GLY A 23 4.46 0.88 -1.93
CA GLY A 23 5.20 -0.15 -2.67
C GLY A 23 4.29 -1.30 -3.15
N ILE A 24 3.33 -1.72 -2.31
CA ILE A 24 2.34 -2.74 -2.67
C ILE A 24 1.41 -2.22 -3.79
N VAL A 25 0.89 -0.99 -3.68
CA VAL A 25 0.03 -0.38 -4.71
C VAL A 25 0.75 -0.33 -6.05
N THR A 26 2.00 0.12 -6.05
CA THR A 26 2.83 0.19 -7.27
C THR A 26 3.02 -1.19 -7.90
N SER A 27 3.32 -2.19 -7.09
CA SER A 27 3.50 -3.58 -7.55
C SER A 27 2.21 -4.16 -8.15
N LEU A 28 1.07 -3.89 -7.52
CA LEU A 28 -0.23 -4.35 -8.03
C LEU A 28 -0.60 -3.68 -9.35
N ARG A 29 -0.36 -2.36 -9.51
CA ARG A 29 -0.58 -1.66 -10.78
C ARG A 29 0.28 -2.19 -11.91
N TYR A 30 1.54 -2.55 -11.61
CA TYR A 30 2.41 -3.22 -12.58
C TYR A 30 1.81 -4.57 -13.00
N LEU A 31 1.41 -5.42 -12.06
CA LEU A 31 0.83 -6.73 -12.36
C LEU A 31 -0.53 -6.63 -13.08
N GLU A 32 -1.35 -5.63 -12.78
CA GLU A 32 -2.59 -5.34 -13.50
C GLU A 32 -2.28 -5.07 -14.98
N ARG A 33 -1.25 -4.28 -15.25
CA ARG A 33 -0.81 -3.99 -16.62
C ARG A 33 -0.33 -5.23 -17.35
N GLU A 34 0.52 -6.04 -16.71
CA GLU A 34 1.00 -7.31 -17.28
C GLU A 34 -0.16 -8.27 -17.59
N ALA A 35 -1.18 -8.34 -16.73
CA ALA A 35 -2.36 -9.16 -16.97
C ALA A 35 -3.21 -8.65 -18.15
N ILE A 36 -3.31 -7.33 -18.34
CA ILE A 36 -3.97 -6.73 -19.51
C ILE A 36 -3.20 -7.08 -20.79
N ASP A 37 -1.88 -6.86 -20.79
CA ASP A 37 -1.02 -7.08 -21.96
C ASP A 37 -0.98 -8.58 -22.34
N ALA A 38 -1.13 -9.48 -21.36
CA ALA A 38 -1.26 -10.93 -21.57
C ALA A 38 -2.69 -11.44 -21.86
N ALA A 39 -3.68 -10.52 -22.00
CA ALA A 39 -5.07 -10.84 -22.28
C ALA A 39 -5.78 -11.75 -21.25
N PHE A 40 -5.50 -11.55 -19.95
CA PHE A 40 -6.21 -12.18 -18.83
C PHE A 40 -7.11 -11.16 -18.10
N PRO A 41 -8.29 -10.82 -18.64
CA PRO A 41 -9.10 -9.70 -18.15
C PRO A 41 -9.65 -9.91 -16.73
N GLU A 42 -10.03 -11.13 -16.37
CA GLU A 42 -10.53 -11.43 -15.01
C GLU A 42 -9.43 -11.25 -13.97
N LEU A 43 -8.21 -11.66 -14.30
CA LEU A 43 -7.05 -11.49 -13.43
C LEU A 43 -6.69 -10.01 -13.28
N ALA A 44 -6.65 -9.26 -14.39
CA ALA A 44 -6.41 -7.82 -14.37
C ALA A 44 -7.42 -7.10 -13.46
N MET A 45 -8.71 -7.44 -13.59
CA MET A 45 -9.76 -6.89 -12.73
C MET A 45 -9.52 -7.18 -11.24
N LEU A 46 -9.20 -8.43 -10.88
CA LEU A 46 -8.93 -8.80 -9.49
C LEU A 46 -7.72 -8.03 -8.92
N ILE A 47 -6.66 -7.87 -9.71
CA ILE A 47 -5.47 -7.11 -9.30
C ILE A 47 -5.80 -5.63 -9.15
N GLY A 48 -6.57 -5.05 -10.08
CA GLY A 48 -7.02 -3.66 -9.99
C GLY A 48 -7.85 -3.39 -8.72
N VAL A 49 -8.74 -4.30 -8.36
CA VAL A 49 -9.51 -4.24 -7.09
C VAL A 49 -8.57 -4.31 -5.89
N ALA A 50 -7.59 -5.20 -5.89
CA ALA A 50 -6.60 -5.28 -4.83
C ALA A 50 -5.76 -3.99 -4.69
N ALA A 51 -5.36 -3.37 -5.82
CA ALA A 51 -4.63 -2.11 -5.83
C ALA A 51 -5.44 -0.97 -5.21
N LEU A 52 -6.75 -0.91 -5.51
CA LEU A 52 -7.67 0.05 -4.90
C LEU A 52 -7.81 -0.16 -3.40
N ALA A 53 -7.98 -1.42 -2.95
CA ALA A 53 -8.07 -1.73 -1.53
C ALA A 53 -6.79 -1.33 -0.77
N ALA A 54 -5.61 -1.61 -1.33
CA ALA A 54 -4.33 -1.18 -0.75
C ALA A 54 -4.21 0.35 -0.70
N GLN A 55 -4.65 1.06 -1.74
CA GLN A 55 -4.67 2.52 -1.76
C GLN A 55 -5.55 3.09 -0.63
N GLU A 56 -6.72 2.52 -0.37
CA GLU A 56 -7.60 3.00 0.71
C GLU A 56 -7.01 2.74 2.11
N ILE A 57 -6.30 1.62 2.30
CA ILE A 57 -5.55 1.34 3.54
C ILE A 57 -4.44 2.38 3.78
N SER A 58 -3.81 2.89 2.72
CA SER A 58 -2.78 3.95 2.85
C SER A 58 -3.35 5.29 3.36
N ARG A 59 -4.64 5.53 3.13
CA ARG A 59 -5.35 6.78 3.45
C ARG A 59 -6.03 6.73 4.81
N THR A 60 -6.25 5.54 5.36
CA THR A 60 -6.95 5.36 6.64
C THR A 60 -5.94 5.42 7.79
N PRO A 61 -6.01 6.42 8.68
CA PRO A 61 -5.18 6.47 9.89
C PRO A 61 -5.49 5.27 10.81
N GLU A 62 -4.49 4.87 11.59
CA GLU A 62 -4.54 3.69 12.49
C GLU A 62 -5.36 3.93 13.77
#